data_AF-A0A380TY67-F1
#
_entry.id   AF-A0A380TY67-F1
#
_cell.length_a   1.000
_cell.length_b   1.000
_cell.length_c   1.000
_cell.angle_alpha   90.00
_cell.angle_beta   90.00
_cell.angle_gamma   90.00
#
_symmetry.space_group_name_H-M   'P 1'
#
loop_
_entity.id
_entity.type
_entity.pdbx_description
1 polymer ?
#
loop_
_entity_poly.entity_id
_entity_poly.type
_entity_poly.pdbx_seq_one_letter_code
_entity_poly.pdbx_strand_id
1 'polypeptide(L)'
;MKFTNAPFLKEPWNKQHYSDLIVLVGADAWNVWGKGDSVHWRLLVDGLKIDTFTTSTGKRINPYDQAPVIIAGDTLENIAKIRIADKEQTAIKFIQCGELTSKQMTALCLNIAKNTQAQSVHYIDEAGQLLEDLSGYVDRIRKGETVAEMVADATKSEEQRKAEFAKLFDTMGDNEKISVFMEWYKKPICYHEQLETLYHYTGQKWEAVEDVAMGRCIRNFFLEYGIVKYNASKIEKMLSLFKYDVERMGKRDPNLLAFANGILHKQTGEFICRRSDLI
;
A
#
# COMPACT_ATOMS: atom_id res chain seq x y z
N MET A 1 -10.12 15.19 -27.87
CA MET A 1 -11.34 14.34 -27.73
C MET A 1 -12.19 14.88 -26.60
N LYS A 2 -13.51 14.97 -26.78
CA LYS A 2 -14.43 15.42 -25.73
C LYS A 2 -14.86 14.20 -24.89
N PHE A 3 -14.54 14.21 -23.60
CA PHE A 3 -14.97 13.16 -22.67
C PHE A 3 -16.43 13.38 -22.26
N THR A 4 -17.17 12.28 -22.05
CA THR A 4 -18.49 12.29 -21.41
C THR A 4 -18.33 11.87 -19.96
N ASN A 5 -18.97 12.56 -19.02
CA ASN A 5 -18.90 12.15 -17.61
C ASN A 5 -19.65 10.84 -17.40
N ALA A 6 -19.10 9.97 -16.56
CA ALA A 6 -19.80 8.81 -16.06
C ALA A 6 -21.08 9.24 -15.30
N PRO A 7 -22.12 8.40 -15.30
CA PRO A 7 -23.30 8.57 -14.45
C PRO A 7 -22.92 8.95 -13.01
N PHE A 8 -23.65 9.93 -12.46
CA PHE A 8 -23.49 10.44 -11.09
C PHE A 8 -22.14 11.03 -10.69
N LEU A 9 -21.15 11.10 -11.59
CA LEU A 9 -19.85 11.73 -11.29
C LEU A 9 -19.98 13.20 -10.88
N LYS A 10 -21.02 13.90 -11.35
CA LYS A 10 -21.23 15.31 -11.02
C LYS A 10 -21.75 15.53 -9.61
N GLU A 11 -22.22 14.49 -8.93
CA GLU A 11 -22.80 14.60 -7.60
C GLU A 11 -21.76 15.08 -6.57
N PRO A 12 -22.15 15.92 -5.59
CA PRO A 12 -21.20 16.52 -4.65
C PRO A 12 -20.40 15.49 -3.82
N TRP A 13 -21.03 14.37 -3.44
CA TRP A 13 -20.37 13.32 -2.66
C TRP A 13 -19.31 12.56 -3.48
N ASN A 14 -19.45 12.51 -4.81
CA ASN A 14 -18.47 11.91 -5.72
C ASN A 14 -17.30 12.87 -6.07
N LYS A 15 -17.24 14.04 -5.42
CA LYS A 15 -16.15 15.03 -5.57
C LYS A 15 -15.31 15.20 -4.29
N GLN A 16 -15.37 14.23 -3.39
CA GLN A 16 -14.51 14.18 -2.22
C GLN A 16 -13.14 13.60 -2.62
N HIS A 17 -12.23 14.46 -3.10
CA HIS A 17 -10.98 14.03 -3.71
C HIS A 17 -10.02 13.25 -2.81
N TYR A 18 -10.19 13.36 -1.48
CA TYR A 18 -9.40 12.64 -0.47
C TYR A 18 -10.11 11.43 0.15
N SER A 19 -11.36 11.18 -0.24
CA SER A 19 -12.15 10.01 0.17
C SER A 19 -12.14 8.97 -0.95
N ASP A 20 -12.49 7.72 -0.64
CA ASP A 20 -12.70 6.70 -1.65
C ASP A 20 -13.85 7.08 -2.60
N LEU A 21 -13.56 7.23 -3.89
CA LEU A 21 -14.61 7.30 -4.91
C LEU A 21 -15.15 5.89 -5.16
N ILE A 22 -16.44 5.70 -4.92
CA ILE A 22 -17.12 4.43 -5.14
C ILE A 22 -17.62 4.33 -6.58
N VAL A 23 -17.13 3.32 -7.29
CA VAL A 23 -17.48 3.07 -8.69
C VAL A 23 -18.01 1.64 -8.83
N LEU A 24 -19.29 1.49 -9.15
CA LEU A 24 -19.87 0.20 -9.50
C LEU A 24 -19.58 -0.10 -10.98
N VAL A 25 -19.02 -1.28 -11.27
CA VAL A 25 -18.58 -1.64 -12.61
C VAL A 25 -19.06 -3.04 -12.97
N GLY A 26 -19.73 -3.15 -14.12
CA GLY A 26 -20.13 -4.43 -14.70
C GLY A 26 -21.55 -4.40 -15.22
N ALA A 27 -21.97 -5.51 -15.85
CA ALA A 27 -23.28 -5.60 -16.49
C ALA A 27 -24.44 -5.36 -15.51
N ASP A 28 -24.28 -5.77 -14.25
CA ASP A 28 -25.32 -5.69 -13.23
C ASP A 28 -25.21 -4.45 -12.32
N ALA A 29 -24.29 -3.52 -12.58
CA ALA A 29 -24.05 -2.38 -11.69
C ALA A 29 -25.30 -1.51 -11.43
N TRP A 30 -26.17 -1.35 -12.44
CA TRP A 30 -27.45 -0.65 -12.27
C TRP A 30 -28.42 -1.37 -11.34
N ASN A 31 -28.46 -2.70 -11.39
CA ASN A 31 -29.29 -3.54 -10.53
C ASN A 31 -28.74 -3.55 -9.10
N VAL A 32 -27.41 -3.66 -8.96
CA VAL A 32 -26.73 -3.58 -7.67
C VAL A 32 -26.99 -2.25 -6.99
N TRP A 33 -26.98 -1.11 -7.70
CA TRP A 33 -27.39 0.17 -7.08
C TRP A 33 -28.88 0.22 -6.76
N GLY A 34 -29.75 -0.20 -7.70
CA GLY A 34 -31.20 -0.23 -7.52
C GLY A 34 -31.80 1.09 -7.02
N LYS A 35 -31.22 2.23 -7.44
CA LYS A 35 -31.60 3.58 -7.01
C LYS A 35 -31.50 3.84 -5.50
N GLY A 36 -30.65 3.11 -4.78
CA GLY A 36 -30.49 3.23 -3.33
C GLY A 36 -31.28 2.20 -2.52
N ASP A 37 -32.22 1.50 -3.17
CA ASP A 37 -33.15 0.59 -2.48
C ASP A 37 -32.76 -0.88 -2.55
N SER A 38 -31.75 -1.23 -3.35
CA SER A 38 -31.30 -2.61 -3.43
C SER A 38 -30.65 -3.06 -2.11
N VAL A 39 -30.85 -4.33 -1.76
CA VAL A 39 -30.20 -4.94 -0.59
C VAL A 39 -28.68 -4.96 -0.78
N HIS A 40 -28.20 -5.25 -1.99
CA HIS A 40 -26.78 -5.30 -2.32
C HIS A 40 -26.09 -3.94 -2.07
N TRP A 41 -26.71 -2.86 -2.52
CA TRP A 41 -26.20 -1.50 -2.29
C TRP A 41 -26.14 -1.14 -0.81
N ARG A 42 -27.21 -1.45 -0.07
CA ARG A 42 -27.26 -1.16 1.37
C ARG A 42 -26.19 -1.93 2.14
N LEU A 43 -25.97 -3.20 1.81
CA LEU A 43 -24.89 -4.00 2.40
C LEU A 43 -23.51 -3.45 2.05
N LEU A 44 -23.29 -2.99 0.82
CA LEU A 44 -22.04 -2.34 0.41
C LEU A 44 -21.80 -1.04 1.18
N VAL A 45 -22.83 -0.19 1.31
CA VAL A 45 -22.77 1.05 2.08
C VAL A 45 -22.38 0.78 3.54
N ASP A 46 -23.00 -0.22 4.16
CA ASP A 46 -22.72 -0.60 5.55
C ASP A 46 -21.33 -1.22 5.70
N GLY A 47 -20.98 -2.15 4.81
CA GLY A 47 -19.70 -2.87 4.82
C GLY A 47 -18.50 -1.96 4.58
N LEU A 48 -18.64 -0.99 3.66
CA LEU A 48 -17.62 0.02 3.38
C LEU A 48 -17.67 1.21 4.34
N LYS A 49 -18.67 1.26 5.23
CA LYS A 49 -18.90 2.33 6.20
C LYS A 49 -18.95 3.70 5.53
N ILE A 50 -19.77 3.83 4.48
CA ILE A 50 -19.91 5.10 3.76
C ILE A 50 -20.62 6.11 4.67
N ASP A 51 -19.98 7.26 4.87
CA ASP A 51 -20.47 8.31 5.76
C ASP A 51 -21.59 9.16 5.16
N THR A 52 -22.40 9.76 6.05
CA THR A 52 -23.42 10.73 5.66
C THR A 52 -22.76 11.97 5.06
N PHE A 53 -23.09 12.30 3.80
CA PHE A 53 -22.62 13.54 3.20
C PHE A 53 -23.39 14.74 3.75
N THR A 54 -22.67 15.78 4.17
CA THR A 54 -23.27 17.05 4.60
C THR A 54 -22.88 18.14 3.61
N THR A 55 -23.88 18.77 3.00
CA THR A 55 -23.66 19.88 2.06
C THR A 55 -23.13 21.12 2.79
N SER A 56 -22.59 22.08 2.04
CA SER A 56 -22.21 23.39 2.58
C SER A 56 -23.37 24.16 3.24
N THR A 57 -24.61 23.81 2.91
CA THR A 57 -25.84 24.37 3.51
C THR A 57 -26.30 23.62 4.76
N GLY A 58 -25.57 22.59 5.20
CA GLY A 58 -25.91 21.77 6.38
C GLY A 58 -26.96 20.67 6.10
N LYS A 59 -27.40 20.48 4.86
CA LYS A 59 -28.30 19.38 4.49
C LYS A 59 -27.53 18.06 4.56
N ARG A 60 -28.06 17.10 5.32
CA ARG A 60 -27.53 15.74 5.43
C ARG A 60 -28.16 14.84 4.37
N ILE A 61 -27.32 14.06 3.67
CA ILE A 61 -27.73 13.09 2.65
C ILE A 61 -27.38 11.70 3.17
N ASN A 62 -28.38 10.84 3.27
CA ASN A 62 -28.20 9.48 3.76
C ASN A 62 -27.22 8.72 2.83
N PRO A 63 -26.25 7.95 3.36
CA PRO A 63 -25.37 7.09 2.58
C PRO A 63 -26.08 6.23 1.51
N TYR A 64 -27.27 5.69 1.82
CA TYR A 64 -28.02 4.88 0.85
C TYR A 64 -28.54 5.70 -0.34
N ASP A 65 -28.76 7.01 -0.16
CA ASP A 65 -29.22 7.93 -1.22
C ASP A 65 -28.05 8.51 -2.04
N GLN A 66 -26.79 8.26 -1.64
CA GLN A 66 -25.60 8.75 -2.34
C GLN A 66 -25.31 7.86 -3.55
N ALA A 67 -25.76 8.28 -4.73
CA ALA A 67 -25.56 7.51 -5.96
C ALA A 67 -24.06 7.30 -6.27
N PRO A 68 -23.58 6.06 -6.41
CA PRO A 68 -22.21 5.78 -6.79
C PRO A 68 -21.98 6.14 -8.26
N VAL A 69 -20.72 6.27 -8.68
CA VAL A 69 -20.41 6.34 -10.11
C VAL A 69 -20.69 4.96 -10.71
N ILE A 70 -21.39 4.90 -11.86
CA ILE A 70 -21.78 3.63 -12.48
C ILE A 70 -21.13 3.50 -13.85
N ILE A 71 -20.41 2.39 -14.08
CA ILE A 71 -19.81 2.01 -15.35
C ILE A 71 -20.43 0.69 -15.82
N ALA A 72 -21.48 0.81 -16.65
CA ALA A 72 -22.25 -0.31 -17.20
C ALA A 72 -22.78 0.03 -18.61
N GLY A 73 -23.21 -0.99 -19.36
CA GLY A 73 -23.73 -0.85 -20.72
C GLY A 73 -22.81 -0.02 -21.62
N ASP A 74 -23.35 1.00 -22.29
CA ASP A 74 -22.62 1.89 -23.20
C ASP A 74 -21.35 2.50 -22.59
N THR A 75 -21.35 2.82 -21.29
CA THR A 75 -20.19 3.41 -20.60
C THR A 75 -19.07 2.38 -20.39
N LEU A 76 -19.42 1.12 -20.17
CA LEU A 76 -18.49 0.00 -20.01
C LEU A 76 -17.89 -0.41 -21.36
N GLU A 77 -18.64 -0.30 -22.45
CA GLU A 77 -18.14 -0.53 -23.81
C GLU A 77 -17.20 0.60 -24.29
N ASN A 78 -17.38 1.82 -23.77
CA ASN A 78 -16.69 3.02 -24.22
C ASN A 78 -15.80 3.67 -23.16
N ILE A 79 -15.26 2.90 -22.20
CA ILE A 79 -14.46 3.39 -21.06
C ILE A 79 -13.43 4.47 -21.45
N ALA A 80 -12.74 4.31 -22.58
CA ALA A 80 -11.71 5.24 -23.03
C ALA A 80 -12.20 6.69 -23.30
N LYS A 81 -13.51 6.88 -23.50
CA LYS A 81 -14.14 8.19 -23.75
C LYS A 81 -14.94 8.70 -22.55
N ILE A 82 -14.99 7.93 -21.46
CA ILE A 82 -15.74 8.27 -20.26
C ILE A 82 -14.79 8.86 -19.22
N ARG A 83 -15.17 9.99 -18.61
CA ARG A 83 -14.52 10.48 -17.41
C ARG A 83 -15.13 9.74 -16.22
N ILE A 84 -14.37 8.84 -15.62
CA ILE A 84 -14.81 8.00 -14.48
C ILE A 84 -14.70 8.77 -13.17
N ALA A 85 -13.62 9.53 -12.99
CA ALA A 85 -13.33 10.28 -11.79
C ALA A 85 -12.88 11.70 -12.14
N ASP A 86 -12.90 12.59 -11.14
CA ASP A 86 -12.27 13.89 -11.29
C ASP A 86 -10.74 13.76 -11.40
N LYS A 87 -10.09 14.76 -12.00
CA LYS A 87 -8.64 14.77 -12.19
C LYS A 87 -7.90 14.72 -10.85
N GLU A 88 -8.46 15.35 -9.81
CA GLU A 88 -7.83 15.45 -8.49
C GLU A 88 -8.12 14.26 -7.58
N GLN A 89 -8.94 13.30 -8.01
CA GLN A 89 -9.29 12.13 -7.21
C GLN A 89 -8.03 11.31 -6.86
N THR A 90 -7.82 11.01 -5.58
CA THR A 90 -6.62 10.29 -5.09
C THR A 90 -6.87 8.82 -4.73
N ALA A 91 -8.13 8.46 -4.41
CA ALA A 91 -8.52 7.10 -4.05
C ALA A 91 -9.79 6.66 -4.79
N ILE A 92 -9.79 5.45 -5.33
CA ILE A 92 -10.89 4.86 -6.12
C ILE A 92 -11.08 3.40 -5.73
N LYS A 93 -12.34 2.99 -5.54
CA LYS A 93 -12.72 1.57 -5.42
C LYS A 93 -13.64 1.18 -6.56
N PHE A 94 -13.18 0.22 -7.37
CA PHE A 94 -13.99 -0.46 -8.36
C PHE A 94 -14.68 -1.66 -7.70
N ILE A 95 -16.01 -1.67 -7.69
CA ILE A 95 -16.82 -2.76 -7.16
C ILE A 95 -17.35 -3.56 -8.33
N GLN A 96 -16.98 -4.84 -8.39
CA GLN A 96 -17.46 -5.76 -9.42
C GLN A 96 -18.96 -6.02 -9.26
N CYS A 97 -19.73 -5.80 -10.32
CA CYS A 97 -21.16 -6.10 -10.38
C CYS A 97 -21.45 -6.97 -11.62
N GLY A 98 -21.43 -8.28 -11.45
CA GLY A 98 -21.45 -9.25 -12.55
C GLY A 98 -20.07 -9.49 -13.18
N GLU A 99 -20.04 -10.03 -14.41
CA GLU A 99 -18.78 -10.39 -15.06
C GLU A 99 -18.03 -9.18 -15.62
N LEU A 100 -16.71 -9.17 -15.42
CA LEU A 100 -15.80 -8.19 -16.02
C LEU A 100 -14.69 -8.90 -16.79
N THR A 101 -14.45 -8.49 -18.02
CA THR A 101 -13.35 -9.02 -18.82
C THR A 101 -12.03 -8.34 -18.46
N SER A 102 -10.90 -9.04 -18.63
CA SER A 102 -9.57 -8.46 -18.44
C SER A 102 -9.34 -7.22 -19.31
N LYS A 103 -9.92 -7.19 -20.52
CA LYS A 103 -9.85 -6.02 -21.43
C LYS A 103 -10.54 -4.79 -20.84
N GLN A 104 -11.71 -4.96 -20.23
CA GLN A 104 -12.42 -3.87 -19.55
C GLN A 104 -11.62 -3.40 -18.34
N MET A 105 -11.06 -4.32 -17.56
CA MET A 105 -10.22 -3.96 -16.41
C MET A 105 -9.00 -3.13 -16.83
N THR A 106 -8.26 -3.58 -17.84
CA THR A 106 -7.14 -2.82 -18.42
C THR A 106 -7.59 -1.44 -18.90
N ALA A 107 -8.77 -1.33 -19.52
CA ALA A 107 -9.29 -0.05 -19.98
C ALA A 107 -9.63 0.90 -18.83
N LEU A 108 -10.16 0.39 -17.70
CA LEU A 108 -10.40 1.18 -16.48
C LEU A 108 -9.08 1.72 -15.94
N CYS A 109 -8.10 0.85 -15.71
CA CYS A 109 -6.77 1.24 -15.23
C CYS A 109 -6.11 2.29 -16.13
N LEU A 110 -6.19 2.11 -17.46
CA LEU A 110 -5.66 3.06 -18.43
C LEU A 110 -6.37 4.42 -18.35
N ASN A 111 -7.69 4.42 -18.12
CA ASN A 111 -8.45 5.64 -17.93
C ASN A 111 -8.00 6.38 -16.67
N ILE A 112 -7.91 5.66 -15.54
CA ILE A 112 -7.48 6.22 -14.26
C ILE A 112 -6.06 6.77 -14.35
N ALA A 113 -5.12 6.01 -14.91
CA ALA A 113 -3.73 6.41 -15.08
C ALA A 113 -3.58 7.72 -15.87
N LYS A 114 -4.38 7.89 -16.94
CA LYS A 114 -4.29 9.05 -17.84
C LYS A 114 -5.02 10.28 -17.33
N ASN A 115 -6.11 10.09 -16.60
CA ASN A 115 -7.08 11.16 -16.36
C ASN A 115 -7.16 11.61 -14.90
N THR A 116 -6.47 10.94 -13.98
CA THR A 116 -6.60 11.17 -12.52
C THR A 116 -5.25 11.14 -11.80
N GLN A 117 -5.23 11.64 -10.57
CA GLN A 117 -4.11 11.52 -9.63
C GLN A 117 -4.27 10.36 -8.64
N ALA A 118 -5.10 9.37 -8.96
CA ALA A 118 -5.38 8.27 -8.04
C ALA A 118 -4.10 7.49 -7.71
N GLN A 119 -3.75 7.41 -6.43
CA GLN A 119 -2.62 6.64 -5.90
C GLN A 119 -3.10 5.32 -5.30
N SER A 120 -4.35 5.28 -4.83
CA SER A 120 -4.98 4.08 -4.31
C SER A 120 -6.12 3.66 -5.23
N VAL A 121 -5.99 2.49 -5.84
CA VAL A 121 -6.98 1.93 -6.76
C VAL A 121 -7.21 0.47 -6.38
N HIS A 122 -8.35 0.19 -5.77
CA HIS A 122 -8.69 -1.16 -5.32
C HIS A 122 -9.82 -1.73 -6.15
N TYR A 123 -9.72 -3.02 -6.44
CA TYR A 123 -10.78 -3.82 -7.06
C TYR A 123 -11.36 -4.77 -6.02
N ILE A 124 -12.66 -4.66 -5.78
CA ILE A 124 -13.35 -5.41 -4.72
C ILE A 124 -14.62 -6.08 -5.28
N ASP A 125 -15.07 -7.13 -4.59
CA ASP A 125 -16.35 -7.79 -4.89
C ASP A 125 -17.56 -7.08 -4.25
N GLU A 126 -18.77 -7.59 -4.51
CA GLU A 126 -20.02 -7.08 -3.92
C GLU A 126 -20.11 -7.26 -2.39
N ALA A 127 -19.27 -8.12 -1.80
CA ALA A 127 -19.18 -8.30 -0.35
C ALA A 127 -18.13 -7.36 0.29
N GLY A 128 -17.45 -6.54 -0.53
CA GLY A 128 -16.40 -5.63 -0.09
C GLY A 128 -15.04 -6.28 0.14
N GLN A 129 -14.85 -7.53 -0.29
CA GLN A 129 -13.55 -8.21 -0.21
C GLN A 129 -12.61 -7.71 -1.31
N LEU A 130 -11.34 -7.49 -0.95
CA LEU A 130 -10.32 -7.11 -1.91
C LEU A 130 -10.03 -8.27 -2.86
N LEU A 131 -10.35 -8.09 -4.14
CA LEU A 131 -9.99 -9.01 -5.21
C LEU A 131 -8.56 -8.74 -5.69
N GLU A 132 -8.23 -7.47 -5.93
CA GLU A 132 -6.91 -7.05 -6.42
C GLU A 132 -6.59 -5.60 -6.04
N ASP A 133 -5.32 -5.32 -5.72
CA ASP A 133 -4.79 -3.95 -5.61
C ASP A 133 -4.17 -3.53 -6.96
N LEU A 134 -4.83 -2.58 -7.62
CA LEU A 134 -4.48 -2.08 -8.95
C LEU A 134 -3.58 -0.84 -8.89
N SER A 135 -3.23 -0.34 -7.71
CA SER A 135 -2.45 0.88 -7.52
C SER A 135 -1.10 0.80 -8.23
N GLY A 136 -0.36 -0.30 -8.02
CA GLY A 136 0.91 -0.55 -8.68
C GLY A 136 0.77 -0.73 -10.20
N TYR A 137 -0.36 -1.28 -10.68
CA TYR A 137 -0.63 -1.39 -12.11
C TYR A 137 -0.83 -0.01 -12.75
N VAL A 138 -1.62 0.86 -12.13
CA VAL A 138 -1.86 2.24 -12.60
C VAL A 138 -0.57 3.07 -12.63
N ASP A 139 0.28 2.96 -11.63
CA ASP A 139 1.55 3.70 -11.57
C ASP A 139 2.53 3.28 -12.68
N ARG A 140 2.58 1.99 -13.01
CA ARG A 140 3.41 1.49 -14.11
C ARG A 140 2.95 2.01 -15.47
N ILE A 141 1.63 2.08 -15.71
CA ILE A 141 1.08 2.74 -16.91
C ILE A 141 1.56 4.19 -17.01
N ARG A 142 1.57 4.93 -15.89
CA ARG A 142 2.04 6.33 -15.87
C ARG A 142 3.54 6.45 -16.17
N LYS A 143 4.34 5.47 -15.77
CA LYS A 143 5.78 5.39 -16.06
C LYS A 143 6.08 4.97 -17.51
N GLY A 144 5.06 4.67 -18.31
CA GLY A 144 5.19 4.37 -19.73
C GLY A 144 5.46 2.91 -20.05
N GLU A 145 5.29 2.00 -19.08
CA GLU A 145 5.33 0.56 -19.35
C GLU A 145 4.20 0.16 -20.31
N THR A 146 4.52 -0.69 -21.28
CA THR A 146 3.55 -1.17 -22.25
C THR A 146 2.66 -2.25 -21.64
N VAL A 147 1.42 -2.37 -22.13
CA VAL A 147 0.51 -3.44 -21.70
C VAL A 147 1.13 -4.82 -21.89
N ALA A 148 1.99 -5.00 -22.90
CA ALA A 148 2.73 -6.25 -23.13
C ALA A 148 3.75 -6.55 -22.02
N GLU A 149 4.53 -5.56 -21.59
CA GLU A 149 5.47 -5.69 -20.47
C GLU A 149 4.73 -5.96 -19.16
N MET A 150 3.58 -5.30 -18.95
CA MET A 150 2.78 -5.49 -17.74
C MET A 150 2.10 -6.86 -17.67
N VAL A 151 1.61 -7.39 -18.80
CA VAL A 151 1.04 -8.76 -18.89
C VAL A 151 2.13 -9.81 -18.74
N ALA A 152 3.30 -9.58 -19.33
CA ALA A 152 4.45 -10.46 -19.13
C ALA A 152 4.84 -10.51 -17.65
N ASP A 153 4.83 -9.37 -16.95
CA ASP A 153 5.13 -9.29 -15.52
C ASP A 153 4.03 -9.89 -14.61
N ALA A 154 2.75 -9.71 -14.96
CA ALA A 154 1.62 -10.29 -14.23
C ALA A 154 1.52 -11.81 -14.39
N THR A 155 2.03 -12.36 -15.49
CA THR A 155 2.11 -13.82 -15.72
C THR A 155 3.40 -14.43 -15.18
N LYS A 156 4.32 -13.63 -14.60
CA LYS A 156 5.53 -14.17 -14.00
C LYS A 156 5.20 -15.04 -12.81
N SER A 157 5.71 -16.27 -12.82
CA SER A 157 5.69 -17.10 -11.63
C SER A 157 6.53 -16.46 -10.52
N GLU A 158 6.27 -16.87 -9.28
CA GLU A 158 7.05 -16.41 -8.13
C GLU A 158 8.55 -16.72 -8.32
N GLU A 159 8.89 -17.85 -8.96
CA GLU A 159 10.29 -18.18 -9.26
C GLU A 159 10.92 -17.22 -10.29
N GLN A 160 10.14 -16.77 -11.28
CA GLN A 160 10.63 -15.82 -12.28
C GLN A 160 10.90 -14.44 -11.67
N ARG A 161 10.01 -13.96 -10.79
CA ARG A 161 10.22 -12.71 -10.03
C ARG A 161 11.45 -12.79 -9.14
N LYS A 162 11.63 -13.91 -8.44
CA LYS A 162 12.81 -14.17 -7.62
C LYS A 162 14.10 -14.23 -8.46
N ALA A 163 14.07 -14.85 -9.63
CA ALA A 163 15.22 -14.93 -10.53
C ALA A 163 15.63 -13.55 -11.08
N GLU A 164 14.67 -12.70 -11.42
CA GLU A 164 14.94 -11.32 -11.85
C GLU A 164 15.49 -10.47 -10.71
N PHE A 165 14.88 -10.55 -9.52
CA PHE A 165 15.39 -9.87 -8.34
C PHE A 165 16.83 -10.31 -8.02
N ALA A 166 17.13 -11.61 -8.08
CA ALA A 166 18.48 -12.11 -7.84
C ALA A 166 19.51 -11.50 -8.82
N LYS A 167 19.15 -11.32 -10.10
CA LYS A 167 20.00 -10.64 -11.08
C LYS A 167 20.19 -9.15 -10.75
N LEU A 168 19.10 -8.46 -10.40
CA LEU A 168 19.14 -7.05 -10.01
C LEU A 168 20.00 -6.86 -8.75
N PHE A 169 19.82 -7.71 -7.75
CA PHE A 169 20.54 -7.68 -6.48
C PHE A 169 22.06 -7.82 -6.68
N ASP A 170 22.51 -8.62 -7.64
CA ASP A 170 23.94 -8.73 -7.97
C ASP A 170 24.52 -7.43 -8.58
N THR A 171 23.68 -6.58 -9.18
CA THR A 171 24.10 -5.28 -9.74
C THR A 171 23.97 -4.10 -8.78
N MET A 172 23.23 -4.26 -7.68
CA MET A 172 23.02 -3.21 -6.68
C MET A 172 24.31 -2.84 -5.94
N GLY A 173 24.37 -1.56 -5.53
CA GLY A 173 25.40 -1.08 -4.61
C GLY A 173 25.30 -1.76 -3.24
N ASP A 174 26.40 -1.83 -2.51
CA ASP A 174 26.40 -2.54 -1.21
C ASP A 174 25.54 -1.84 -0.15
N ASN A 175 25.46 -0.50 -0.18
CA ASN A 175 24.53 0.29 0.64
C ASN A 175 23.05 0.00 0.28
N GLU A 176 22.73 -0.11 -1.01
CA GLU A 176 21.36 -0.41 -1.47
C GLU A 176 20.91 -1.80 -0.98
N LYS A 177 21.80 -2.79 -1.02
CA LYS A 177 21.52 -4.14 -0.50
C LYS A 177 21.19 -4.12 0.99
N ILE A 178 21.86 -3.28 1.78
CA ILE A 178 21.58 -3.10 3.20
C ILE A 178 20.19 -2.47 3.40
N SER A 179 19.86 -1.42 2.65
CA SER A 179 18.53 -0.80 2.70
C SER A 179 17.40 -1.80 2.41
N VAL A 180 17.54 -2.58 1.33
CA VAL A 180 16.55 -3.61 0.97
C VAL A 180 16.42 -4.69 2.05
N PHE A 181 17.54 -5.08 2.67
CA PHE A 181 17.50 -5.99 3.81
C PHE A 181 16.76 -5.39 5.02
N MET A 182 16.99 -4.11 5.35
CA MET A 182 16.31 -3.45 6.47
C MET A 182 14.79 -3.37 6.25
N GLU A 183 14.36 -3.08 5.01
CA GLU A 183 12.94 -3.08 4.63
C GLU A 183 12.30 -4.46 4.81
N TRP A 184 13.02 -5.54 4.47
CA TRP A 184 12.58 -6.91 4.71
C TRP A 184 12.55 -7.27 6.20
N TYR A 185 13.56 -6.83 6.96
CA TYR A 185 13.72 -7.20 8.37
C TYR A 185 12.66 -6.56 9.29
N LYS A 186 12.12 -5.39 8.91
CA LYS A 186 11.00 -4.68 9.57
C LYS A 186 11.19 -4.41 11.07
N LYS A 187 12.43 -4.42 11.55
CA LYS A 187 12.79 -4.07 12.94
C LYS A 187 13.88 -3.00 12.91
N PRO A 188 13.74 -1.91 13.68
CA PRO A 188 14.82 -0.94 13.86
C PRO A 188 16.09 -1.63 14.34
N ILE A 189 17.23 -1.33 13.72
CA ILE A 189 18.56 -1.85 14.09
C ILE A 189 19.44 -0.66 14.48
N CYS A 190 20.25 -0.83 15.53
CA CYS A 190 21.30 0.13 15.88
C CYS A 190 22.60 -0.59 16.26
N TYR A 191 23.72 0.14 16.19
CA TYR A 191 25.05 -0.39 16.51
C TYR A 191 25.58 0.21 17.81
N HIS A 192 25.99 -0.64 18.75
CA HIS A 192 26.58 -0.21 20.01
C HIS A 192 28.12 -0.19 19.91
N GLU A 193 28.70 1.01 19.76
CA GLU A 193 30.13 1.20 19.46
C GLU A 193 31.09 0.56 20.49
N GLN A 194 30.79 0.63 21.80
CA GLN A 194 31.68 0.07 22.83
C GLN A 194 31.62 -1.47 22.97
N LEU A 195 30.47 -2.06 22.63
CA LEU A 195 30.25 -3.51 22.73
C LEU A 195 30.45 -4.19 21.38
N GLU A 196 30.69 -3.40 20.33
CA GLU A 196 30.78 -3.82 18.94
C GLU A 196 29.65 -4.77 18.50
N THR A 197 28.45 -4.58 19.06
CA THR A 197 27.32 -5.50 18.93
C THR A 197 26.11 -4.78 18.33
N LEU A 198 25.39 -5.47 17.44
CA LEU A 198 24.13 -4.99 16.88
C LEU A 198 22.99 -5.21 17.86
N TYR A 199 22.06 -4.27 17.88
CA TYR A 199 20.82 -4.38 18.62
C TYR A 199 19.64 -4.19 17.69
N HIS A 200 18.56 -4.94 17.90
CA HIS A 200 17.29 -4.69 17.23
C HIS A 200 16.18 -4.40 18.22
N TYR A 201 15.19 -3.62 17.80
CA TYR A 201 14.04 -3.30 18.65
C TYR A 201 12.92 -4.31 18.45
N THR A 202 12.51 -4.97 19.53
CA THR A 202 11.47 -6.02 19.53
C THR A 202 10.04 -5.47 19.62
N GLY A 203 9.87 -4.15 19.67
CA GLY A 203 8.60 -3.50 20.03
C GLY A 203 8.52 -3.14 21.52
N GLN A 204 9.32 -3.79 22.37
CA GLN A 204 9.36 -3.52 23.82
C GLN A 204 10.73 -3.05 24.30
N LYS A 205 11.79 -3.73 23.87
CA LYS A 205 13.17 -3.48 24.28
C LYS A 205 14.16 -3.69 23.13
N TRP A 206 15.34 -3.13 23.30
CA TRP A 206 16.50 -3.43 22.45
C TRP A 206 17.13 -4.75 22.91
N GLU A 207 17.24 -5.71 22.00
CA GLU A 207 17.92 -6.99 22.25
C GLU A 207 19.20 -7.06 21.42
N ALA A 208 20.27 -7.58 22.02
CA ALA A 208 21.54 -7.81 21.33
C ALA A 208 21.37 -8.94 20.33
N VAL A 209 21.91 -8.75 19.13
CA VAL A 209 21.91 -9.73 18.04
C VAL A 209 23.35 -10.08 17.74
N GLU A 210 23.70 -11.34 17.96
CA GLU A 210 25.02 -11.86 17.60
C GLU A 210 25.22 -11.90 16.09
N ASP A 211 26.45 -11.71 15.63
CA ASP A 211 26.82 -11.72 14.20
C ASP A 211 26.36 -13.00 13.49
N VAL A 212 26.45 -14.16 14.15
CA VAL A 212 25.99 -15.44 13.61
C VAL A 212 24.47 -15.45 13.42
N ALA A 213 23.72 -14.89 14.38
CA ALA A 213 22.27 -14.81 14.30
C ALA A 213 21.85 -13.82 13.19
N MET A 214 22.50 -12.66 13.10
CA MET A 214 22.25 -11.70 12.03
C MET A 214 22.63 -12.27 10.66
N GLY A 215 23.75 -13.01 10.57
CA GLY A 215 24.16 -13.71 9.35
C GLY A 215 23.14 -14.75 8.90
N ARG A 216 22.47 -15.44 9.83
CA ARG A 216 21.34 -16.33 9.51
C ARG A 216 20.13 -15.55 8.98
N CYS A 217 19.83 -14.38 9.53
CA CYS A 217 18.77 -13.51 9.00
C CYS A 217 19.07 -13.07 7.55
N ILE A 218 20.30 -12.65 7.25
CA ILE A 218 20.73 -12.30 5.88
C ILE A 218 20.60 -13.50 4.94
N ARG A 219 21.00 -14.70 5.40
CA ARG A 219 20.82 -15.93 4.62
C ARG A 219 19.34 -16.21 4.33
N ASN A 220 18.46 -16.04 5.31
CA ASN A 220 17.03 -16.26 5.11
C ASN A 220 16.44 -15.24 4.12
N PHE A 221 16.84 -13.98 4.22
CA PHE A 221 16.53 -12.96 3.24
C PHE A 221 16.95 -13.39 1.82
N PHE A 222 18.18 -13.89 1.65
CA PHE A 222 18.63 -14.39 0.34
C PHE A 222 17.73 -15.52 -0.19
N LEU A 223 17.35 -16.47 0.64
CA LEU A 223 16.50 -17.59 0.23
C LEU A 223 15.08 -17.12 -0.16
N GLU A 224 14.49 -16.23 0.63
CA GLU A 224 13.15 -15.70 0.36
C GLU A 224 13.10 -14.92 -0.95
N TYR A 225 14.16 -14.18 -1.28
CA TYR A 225 14.29 -13.42 -2.52
C TYR A 225 14.92 -14.23 -3.68
N GLY A 226 15.15 -15.53 -3.50
CA GLY A 226 15.71 -16.44 -4.53
C GLY A 226 17.16 -16.17 -4.93
N ILE A 227 17.90 -15.45 -4.09
CA ILE A 227 19.35 -15.32 -4.20
C ILE A 227 19.97 -16.65 -3.75
N VAL A 228 20.18 -17.56 -4.70
CA VAL A 228 20.77 -18.88 -4.42
C VAL A 228 22.30 -18.87 -4.50
N LYS A 229 22.90 -17.88 -5.18
CA LYS A 229 24.36 -17.73 -5.33
C LYS A 229 24.92 -16.77 -4.28
N TYR A 230 25.00 -17.25 -3.04
CA TYR A 230 25.71 -16.55 -1.96
C TYR A 230 26.83 -17.41 -1.37
N ASN A 231 27.78 -16.76 -0.71
CA ASN A 231 28.87 -17.40 0.03
C ASN A 231 29.08 -16.66 1.37
N ALA A 232 29.93 -17.22 2.23
CA ALA A 232 30.23 -16.61 3.54
C ALA A 232 30.69 -15.15 3.40
N SER A 233 31.56 -14.86 2.43
CA SER A 233 32.05 -13.50 2.20
C SER A 233 30.95 -12.49 1.85
N LYS A 234 29.93 -12.86 1.07
CA LYS A 234 28.77 -11.98 0.79
C LYS A 234 28.00 -11.66 2.08
N ILE A 235 27.80 -12.63 2.95
CA ILE A 235 27.11 -12.44 4.23
C ILE A 235 27.95 -11.55 5.15
N GLU A 236 29.25 -11.83 5.27
CA GLU A 236 30.18 -11.06 6.09
C GLU A 236 30.32 -9.61 5.63
N LYS A 237 30.35 -9.37 4.32
CA LYS A 237 30.36 -8.01 3.76
C LYS A 237 29.12 -7.23 4.19
N MET A 238 27.93 -7.80 4.06
CA MET A 238 26.72 -7.13 4.52
C MET A 238 26.74 -6.91 6.04
N LEU A 239 27.17 -7.90 6.83
CA LEU A 239 27.32 -7.74 8.28
C LEU A 239 28.24 -6.57 8.65
N SER A 240 29.36 -6.44 7.95
CA SER A 240 30.35 -5.39 8.23
C SER A 240 29.83 -3.98 7.94
N LEU A 241 28.90 -3.84 7.00
CA LEU A 241 28.34 -2.54 6.59
C LEU A 241 27.35 -1.97 7.59
N PHE A 242 26.70 -2.81 8.39
CA PHE A 242 25.81 -2.31 9.44
C PHE A 242 26.52 -1.35 10.39
N LYS A 243 27.83 -1.49 10.63
CA LYS A 243 28.61 -0.57 11.48
C LYS A 243 28.57 0.89 10.99
N TYR A 244 28.33 1.09 9.70
CA TYR A 244 28.32 2.40 9.05
C TYR A 244 26.91 2.87 8.67
N ASP A 245 26.04 1.94 8.27
CA ASP A 245 24.74 2.26 7.68
C ASP A 245 23.59 2.35 8.71
N VAL A 246 23.75 1.79 9.93
CA VAL A 246 22.71 1.88 10.98
C VAL A 246 22.98 3.04 11.94
N GLU A 247 21.92 3.50 12.61
CA GLU A 247 22.06 4.50 13.66
C GLU A 247 22.93 3.99 14.82
N ARG A 248 23.75 4.89 15.38
CA ARG A 248 24.53 4.58 16.58
C ARG A 248 23.61 4.55 17.79
N MET A 249 23.77 3.52 18.62
CA MET A 249 23.07 3.48 19.90
C MET A 249 23.54 4.67 20.74
N GLY A 250 22.58 5.49 21.18
CA GLY A 250 22.85 6.66 22.01
C GLY A 250 23.59 6.25 23.30
N LYS A 251 24.47 7.13 23.79
CA LYS A 251 25.16 6.89 25.06
C LYS A 251 24.13 6.69 26.16
N ARG A 252 24.27 5.61 26.93
CA ARG A 252 23.42 5.35 28.09
C ARG A 252 23.59 6.50 29.08
N ASP A 253 22.57 7.31 29.26
CA ASP A 253 22.56 8.31 30.32
C ASP A 253 22.36 7.56 31.65
N PRO A 254 23.37 7.55 32.55
CA PRO A 254 23.26 6.87 33.83
C PRO A 254 22.15 7.46 34.68
N ASN A 255 21.66 8.67 34.38
CA ASN A 255 20.57 9.32 35.08
C ASN A 255 19.18 8.90 34.57
N LEU A 256 19.06 8.21 33.43
CA LEU A 256 17.77 7.73 32.94
C LEU A 256 17.46 6.32 33.47
N LEU A 257 16.30 6.17 34.10
CA LEU A 257 15.70 4.90 34.50
C LEU A 257 14.47 4.63 33.63
N ALA A 258 14.53 3.55 32.85
CA ALA A 258 13.40 3.12 32.03
C ALA A 258 12.45 2.23 32.85
N PHE A 259 11.16 2.56 32.79
CA PHE A 259 10.04 1.78 33.32
C PHE A 259 9.13 1.37 32.15
N ALA A 260 8.23 0.41 32.38
CA ALA A 260 7.29 -0.04 31.34
C ALA A 260 6.40 1.10 30.78
N ASN A 261 6.10 2.10 31.61
CA ASN A 261 5.22 3.23 31.31
C ASN A 261 5.95 4.56 31.03
N GLY A 262 7.28 4.58 30.97
CA GLY A 262 8.02 5.82 30.75
C GLY A 262 9.47 5.80 31.18
N ILE A 263 10.13 6.94 31.08
CA ILE A 263 11.53 7.12 31.44
C ILE A 263 11.63 8.21 32.52
N LEU A 264 12.26 7.89 33.65
CA LEU A 264 12.53 8.82 34.75
C LEU A 264 13.97 9.32 34.67
N HIS A 265 14.17 10.63 34.73
CA HIS A 265 15.49 11.21 34.92
C HIS A 265 15.77 11.41 36.43
N LYS A 266 16.74 10.66 36.98
CA LYS A 266 17.06 10.59 38.42
C LYS A 266 17.49 11.92 39.05
N GLN A 267 18.10 12.81 38.26
CA GLN A 267 18.60 14.09 38.79
C GLN A 267 17.55 15.19 38.76
N THR A 268 16.75 15.27 37.69
CA THR A 268 15.71 16.30 37.53
C THR A 268 14.36 15.86 38.11
N GLY A 269 14.16 14.56 38.29
CA GLY A 269 12.89 13.97 38.69
C GLY A 269 11.84 13.94 37.56
N GLU A 270 12.20 14.36 36.36
CA GLU A 270 11.28 14.41 35.22
C GLU A 270 10.93 13.01 34.73
N PHE A 271 9.63 12.73 34.62
CA PHE A 271 9.10 11.48 34.11
C PHE A 271 8.46 11.69 32.74
N ILE A 272 9.09 11.12 31.70
CA ILE A 272 8.56 11.12 30.34
C ILE A 272 7.67 9.88 30.20
N CYS A 273 6.36 10.09 30.25
CA CYS A 273 5.39 9.02 30.07
C CYS A 273 5.42 8.49 28.62
N ARG A 274 5.51 7.17 28.47
CA ARG A 274 5.32 6.50 27.18
C ARG A 274 3.81 6.44 26.93
N ARG A 275 3.26 7.42 26.20
CA ARG A 275 1.85 7.35 25.78
C ARG A 275 1.65 6.06 24.98
N SER A 276 0.78 5.19 25.47
CA SER A 276 0.33 3.96 24.81
C SER A 276 -0.57 4.20 23.59
N ASP A 277 -0.74 5.46 23.16
CA ASP A 277 -1.83 5.86 22.28
C ASP A 277 -1.36 6.32 20.88
N LEU A 278 -0.09 6.11 20.52
CA LEU A 278 0.41 6.38 19.17
C LEU A 278 1.40 5.29 18.74
N ILE A 279 0.85 4.32 18.01
CA ILE A 279 1.40 3.50 16.90
C ILE A 279 2.76 2.82 17.14
#